data_AF-X1QWY9-F1
#
_entry.id   AF-X1QWY9-F1
#
_cell.length_a   1.000
_cell.length_b   1.000
_cell.length_c   1.000
_cell.angle_alpha   90.00
_cell.angle_beta   90.00
_cell.angle_gamma   90.00
#
_symmetry.space_group_name_H-M   'P 1'
#
loop_
_entity.id
_entity.type
_entity.pdbx_description
1 polymer ?
#
loop_
_entity_poly.entity_id
_entity_poly.type
_entity_poly.pdbx_seq_one_letter_code
_entity_poly.pdbx_strand_id
1 'polypeptide(L)'
;MKLFEPGNMAEILSSIAGNIFGMKMLRNLKLLGIDWPDKIIKSFKGPKYGIPGVRKLLKVKKRPLVGTIIKPKLGLSYKKHANVAYQAWMGGCDIV
;
A
#
# COMPACT_ATOMS: atom_id res chain seq x y z
N MET A 1 9.83 -25.08 -5.78
CA MET A 1 10.02 -23.81 -5.04
C MET A 1 11.49 -23.62 -4.64
N LYS A 2 12.41 -23.64 -5.63
CA LYS A 2 13.84 -23.33 -5.41
C LYS A 2 14.25 -21.96 -5.98
N LEU A 3 13.37 -21.30 -6.74
CA LEU A 3 13.66 -20.04 -7.41
C LEU A 3 13.38 -18.80 -6.54
N PHE A 4 12.45 -18.90 -5.59
CA PHE A 4 11.98 -17.74 -4.81
C PHE A 4 12.27 -17.91 -3.34
N GLU A 5 12.74 -16.84 -2.72
CA GLU A 5 12.94 -16.76 -1.28
C GLU A 5 11.60 -16.46 -0.56
N PRO A 6 11.16 -17.29 0.40
CA PRO A 6 9.94 -17.04 1.16
C PRO A 6 10.00 -15.68 1.90
N GLY A 7 8.95 -14.87 1.78
CA GLY A 7 8.86 -13.58 2.47
C GLY A 7 9.67 -12.44 1.83
N ASN A 8 10.32 -12.66 0.68
CA ASN A 8 11.15 -11.65 0.01
C ASN A 8 10.52 -11.15 -1.30
N MET A 9 9.66 -10.13 -1.22
CA MET A 9 9.00 -9.57 -2.41
C MET A 9 9.99 -8.90 -3.37
N ALA A 10 11.09 -8.35 -2.86
CA ALA A 10 12.09 -7.67 -3.68
C ALA A 10 12.81 -8.67 -4.61
N GLU A 11 13.22 -9.82 -4.07
CA GLU A 11 13.83 -10.91 -4.85
C GLU A 11 12.84 -11.45 -5.89
N ILE A 12 11.62 -11.79 -5.46
CA ILE A 12 10.57 -12.32 -6.36
C ILE A 12 10.32 -11.39 -7.55
N LEU A 13 10.18 -10.08 -7.30
CA LEU A 13 9.93 -9.11 -8.37
C LEU A 13 11.16 -8.89 -9.26
N SER A 14 12.36 -8.92 -8.70
CA SER A 14 13.61 -8.90 -9.49
C SER A 14 13.70 -10.12 -10.43
N SER A 15 13.31 -11.28 -9.93
CA SER A 15 13.31 -12.54 -10.68
C SER A 15 12.25 -12.58 -11.79
N ILE A 16 11.04 -12.04 -11.54
CA ILE A 16 9.94 -12.03 -12.53
C ILE A 16 10.08 -10.87 -13.54
N ALA A 17 10.44 -9.68 -13.05
CA ALA A 17 10.31 -8.42 -13.78
C ALA A 17 11.62 -7.62 -13.85
N GLY A 18 12.77 -8.25 -13.58
CA GLY A 18 14.08 -7.63 -13.76
C GLY A 18 14.44 -7.47 -15.23
N ASN A 19 15.40 -8.27 -15.71
CA ASN A 19 16.05 -8.01 -16.99
C ASN A 19 15.15 -8.15 -18.23
N ILE A 20 14.05 -8.90 -18.14
CA ILE A 20 13.20 -9.22 -19.30
C ILE A 20 12.60 -7.96 -19.95
N PHE A 21 12.34 -6.90 -19.18
CA PHE A 21 11.81 -5.63 -19.70
C PHE A 21 12.84 -4.81 -20.48
N GLY A 22 14.14 -5.12 -20.35
CA GLY A 22 15.24 -4.45 -21.05
C GLY A 22 15.73 -5.19 -22.29
N MET A 23 15.10 -6.30 -22.68
CA MET A 23 15.56 -7.11 -23.81
C MET A 23 15.33 -6.39 -25.14
N LYS A 24 16.40 -6.16 -25.90
CA LYS A 24 16.36 -5.55 -27.26
C LYS A 24 15.45 -6.29 -28.24
N MET A 25 15.18 -7.57 -28.00
CA MET A 25 14.33 -8.42 -28.84
C MET A 25 12.83 -8.10 -28.68
N LEU A 26 12.44 -7.47 -27.58
CA LEU A 26 11.06 -7.09 -27.31
C LEU A 26 10.89 -5.59 -27.57
N ARG A 27 9.84 -5.21 -28.31
CA ARG A 27 9.49 -3.80 -28.49
C ARG A 27 8.79 -3.25 -27.25
N ASN A 28 7.75 -3.95 -26.79
CA ASN A 28 6.96 -3.59 -25.62
C ASN A 28 6.67 -4.87 -24.81
N LEU A 29 6.66 -4.77 -23.48
CA LEU A 29 6.22 -5.84 -22.58
C LEU A 29 5.40 -5.22 -21.43
N LYS A 30 4.35 -5.92 -21.00
CA LYS A 30 3.52 -5.51 -19.86
C LYS A 30 3.17 -6.72 -19.01
N LEU A 31 3.50 -6.68 -17.73
CA LEU A 31 3.02 -7.66 -16.75
C LEU A 31 1.58 -7.32 -16.37
N LEU A 32 0.64 -8.25 -16.62
CA LEU A 32 -0.78 -8.04 -16.35
C LEU A 32 -1.20 -8.53 -14.95
N GLY A 33 -0.55 -9.57 -14.46
CA GLY A 33 -0.86 -10.20 -13.18
C GLY A 33 0.10 -11.34 -12.88
N ILE A 34 0.05 -11.83 -11.65
CA ILE A 34 0.80 -12.99 -11.18
C ILE A 34 -0.17 -13.85 -10.38
N ASP A 35 -0.26 -15.13 -10.74
CA ASP A 35 -0.93 -16.12 -9.92
C ASP A 35 0.04 -16.62 -8.84
N TRP A 36 -0.33 -16.41 -7.58
CA TRP A 36 0.56 -16.65 -6.45
C TRP A 36 0.35 -18.04 -5.85
N PRO A 37 1.41 -18.86 -5.72
CA PRO A 37 1.30 -20.14 -5.01
C PRO A 37 1.07 -19.94 -3.51
N ASP A 38 0.25 -20.81 -2.91
CA ASP A 38 -0.08 -20.79 -1.48
C ASP A 38 1.13 -20.69 -0.55
N LYS A 39 2.23 -21.40 -0.86
CA LYS A 39 3.44 -21.35 -0.02
C LYS A 39 4.09 -19.96 -0.01
N ILE A 40 4.06 -19.26 -1.13
CA ILE A 40 4.57 -17.88 -1.22
C ILE A 40 3.63 -16.96 -0.44
N ILE A 41 2.31 -17.06 -0.65
CA ILE A 41 1.32 -16.25 0.08
C ILE A 41 1.49 -16.40 1.59
N LYS A 42 1.54 -17.64 2.09
CA LYS A 42 1.67 -17.96 3.51
C LYS A 42 3.03 -17.58 4.12
N SER A 43 4.04 -17.27 3.30
CA SER A 43 5.35 -16.84 3.78
C SER A 43 5.37 -15.38 4.27
N PHE A 44 4.41 -14.56 3.85
CA PHE A 44 4.30 -13.16 4.28
C PHE A 44 3.35 -13.03 5.47
N LYS A 45 3.66 -12.12 6.40
CA LYS A 45 2.78 -11.81 7.54
C LYS A 45 1.44 -11.20 7.12
N GLY A 46 1.41 -10.56 5.95
CA GLY A 46 0.24 -9.83 5.46
C GLY A 46 -0.11 -8.59 6.30
N PRO A 47 -1.31 -8.01 6.09
CA PRO A 47 -1.76 -6.82 6.81
C PRO A 47 -1.99 -7.11 8.30
N LYS A 48 -1.33 -6.34 9.19
CA LYS A 48 -1.42 -6.51 10.65
C LYS A 48 -2.84 -6.46 11.22
N TYR A 49 -3.67 -5.54 10.71
CA TYR A 49 -5.03 -5.32 11.22
C TYR A 49 -6.14 -5.76 10.25
N GLY A 50 -5.85 -5.79 8.95
CA GLY A 50 -6.85 -6.00 7.92
C GLY A 50 -8.01 -4.98 7.98
N ILE A 51 -9.03 -5.21 7.15
CA ILE A 51 -10.25 -4.36 7.14
C ILE A 51 -10.97 -4.41 8.51
N PRO A 52 -11.18 -5.58 9.15
CA PRO A 52 -11.91 -5.65 10.42
C PRO A 52 -11.20 -4.91 11.56
N GLY A 53 -9.87 -5.02 11.65
CA GLY A 53 -9.08 -4.38 12.70
C GLY A 53 -9.05 -2.85 12.56
N VAL A 54 -8.92 -2.33 11.33
CA VAL A 54 -8.99 -0.88 11.08
C VAL A 54 -10.38 -0.33 11.44
N ARG A 55 -11.46 -1.03 11.05
CA ARG A 55 -12.83 -0.63 11.43
C ARG A 55 -13.07 -0.67 12.94
N LYS A 56 -12.49 -1.65 13.64
CA LYS A 56 -12.53 -1.72 15.10
C LYS A 56 -11.80 -0.54 15.74
N LEU A 57 -10.61 -0.19 15.23
CA LEU A 57 -9.80 0.91 15.74
C LEU A 57 -10.51 2.27 15.61
N LEU A 58 -11.08 2.53 14.44
CA LEU A 58 -11.74 3.81 14.13
C LEU A 58 -13.21 3.87 14.60
N LYS A 59 -13.77 2.75 15.07
CA LYS A 59 -15.18 2.60 15.47
C LYS A 59 -16.20 2.91 14.35
N VAL A 60 -15.77 2.92 13.09
CA VAL A 60 -16.64 3.12 11.91
C VAL A 60 -16.98 1.79 11.24
N LYS A 61 -18.22 1.33 11.42
CA LYS A 61 -18.63 -0.04 11.06
C LYS A 61 -19.13 -0.19 9.62
N LYS A 62 -20.01 0.73 9.18
CA LYS A 62 -20.90 0.48 8.02
C LYS A 62 -20.71 1.42 6.83
N ARG A 63 -19.99 2.54 6.99
CA ARG A 63 -19.72 3.48 5.89
C ARG A 63 -18.26 3.40 5.42
N PRO A 64 -17.96 3.88 4.21
CA PRO A 64 -16.59 4.17 3.79
C PRO A 64 -15.90 5.12 4.79
N LEU A 65 -14.58 4.98 4.91
CA LEU A 65 -13.76 5.92 5.67
C LEU A 65 -13.48 7.13 4.78
N VAL A 66 -13.62 8.32 5.34
CA VAL A 66 -13.31 9.59 4.67
C VAL A 66 -11.94 10.03 5.16
N GLY A 67 -11.00 10.23 4.24
CA GLY A 67 -9.67 10.74 4.55
C GLY A 67 -9.31 11.91 3.65
N THR A 68 -8.39 12.74 4.12
CA THR A 68 -7.85 13.85 3.31
C THR A 68 -6.34 13.95 3.48
N ILE A 69 -5.68 14.58 2.52
CA ILE A 69 -4.25 14.88 2.57
C ILE A 69 -4.09 16.36 2.81
N ILE A 70 -3.35 16.74 3.85
CA ILE A 70 -3.06 18.15 4.15
C ILE A 70 -2.33 18.81 2.97
N LYS A 71 -2.81 19.99 2.58
CA LYS A 71 -2.21 20.83 1.55
C LYS A 71 -1.78 22.19 2.14
N PRO A 72 -0.71 22.81 1.61
CA PRO A 72 0.22 22.27 0.61
C PRO A 72 1.02 21.07 1.12
N LYS A 73 1.51 20.23 0.20
CA LYS A 73 2.25 19.00 0.54
C LYS A 73 3.48 19.29 1.40
N LEU A 74 4.16 20.40 1.14
CA LEU A 74 5.35 20.87 1.85
C LEU A 74 5.22 22.36 2.16
N GLY A 75 6.00 22.84 3.13
CA GLY A 75 6.11 24.27 3.46
C GLY A 75 5.21 24.77 4.60
N LEU A 76 4.33 23.93 5.15
CA LEU A 76 3.62 24.27 6.39
C LEU A 76 4.54 24.05 7.60
N SER A 77 4.49 24.97 8.57
CA SER A 77 5.05 24.71 9.90
C SER A 77 4.23 23.64 10.61
N TYR A 78 4.82 22.96 11.60
CA TYR A 78 4.13 21.93 12.38
C TYR A 78 2.82 22.43 12.99
N LYS A 79 2.78 23.69 13.47
CA LYS A 79 1.56 24.32 14.02
C LYS A 79 0.46 24.46 12.98
N LYS A 80 0.79 24.96 11.78
CA LYS A 80 -0.18 25.11 10.70
C LYS A 80 -0.66 23.75 10.21
N HIS A 81 0.24 22.78 10.08
CA HIS A 81 -0.09 21.42 9.69
C HIS A 81 -1.07 20.77 10.69
N ALA A 82 -0.78 20.86 12.00
CA ALA A 82 -1.65 20.36 13.05
C ALA A 82 -3.03 21.05 13.04
N ASN A 83 -3.07 22.38 12.83
CA ASN A 83 -4.34 23.09 12.74
C ASN A 83 -5.18 22.62 11.55
N VAL A 84 -4.58 22.42 10.37
CA VAL A 84 -5.31 21.89 9.20
C VAL A 84 -5.83 20.48 9.46
N ALA A 85 -5.03 19.61 10.11
CA ALA A 85 -5.47 18.28 10.51
C ALA A 85 -6.69 18.34 11.45
N TYR A 86 -6.61 19.19 12.47
CA TYR A 86 -7.70 19.40 13.43
C TYR A 86 -8.98 19.86 12.72
N GLN A 87 -8.89 20.84 11.82
CA GLN A 87 -10.06 21.32 11.09
C GLN A 87 -10.66 20.23 10.19
N ALA A 88 -9.84 19.37 9.57
CA ALA A 88 -10.33 18.26 8.76
C ALA A 88 -11.07 17.20 9.59
N TRP A 89 -10.57 16.83 10.78
CA TRP A 89 -11.27 15.94 11.69
C TRP A 89 -12.58 16.55 12.21
N MET A 90 -12.56 17.83 12.60
CA MET A 90 -13.76 18.56 12.99
C MET A 90 -14.79 18.63 11.86
N GLY A 91 -14.33 18.71 10.60
CA GLY A 91 -15.16 18.65 9.40
C GLY A 91 -15.70 17.26 9.06
N GLY A 92 -15.36 16.22 9.83
CA GLY A 92 -15.91 14.87 9.69
C GLY A 92 -15.03 13.86 8.94
N CYS A 93 -13.77 14.18 8.65
CA CYS A 93 -12.82 13.17 8.18
C CYS A 93 -12.49 12.17 9.30
N ASP A 94 -12.34 10.90 8.96
CA ASP A 94 -11.93 9.84 9.89
C ASP A 94 -10.39 9.77 10.04
N ILE A 95 -9.67 10.16 8.98
CA ILE A 95 -8.20 10.06 8.89
C ILE A 95 -7.67 11.30 8.16
N VAL A 96 -6.50 11.78 8.60
CA VAL A 96 -5.71 12.82 7.92
C VAL A 96 -4.27 12.35 7.82
#